data_AF-A0A9D8IT86-F1
#
_entry.id   AF-A0A9D8IT86-F1
#
_cell.length_a   1.000
_cell.length_b   1.000
_cell.length_c   1.000
_cell.angle_alpha   90.00
_cell.angle_beta   90.00
_cell.angle_gamma   90.00
#
_symmetry.space_group_name_H-M   'P 1'
#
loop_
_entity.id
_entity.type
_entity.pdbx_description
1 polymer ?
#
loop_
_entity_poly.entity_id
_entity_poly.type
_entity_poly.pdbx_seq_one_letter_code
_entity_poly.pdbx_strand_id
1 'polypeptide(L)'
;MKTTICKTMFFAFILSFTLLFAQCDKDEPTQPTQDKPEIVGCNSVKYKGVTFSNIGCAPGIASFDVSITQGGVSASFHVTCSGGCISSVTVK
;
A
#
# COMPACT_ATOMS: atom_id res chain seq x y z
N MET A 1 16.76 13.83 17.40
CA MET A 1 18.19 14.08 17.14
C MET A 1 18.73 12.95 16.28
N LYS A 2 19.04 13.24 15.01
CA LYS A 2 19.78 12.36 14.10
C LYS A 2 20.62 13.28 13.22
N THR A 3 21.91 13.06 13.25
CA THR A 3 22.95 14.00 12.83
C THR A 3 22.98 14.16 11.32
N THR A 4 22.63 15.35 10.82
CA THR A 4 22.70 15.73 9.41
C THR A 4 24.14 16.04 9.04
N ILE A 5 24.80 15.15 8.30
CA ILE A 5 26.08 15.45 7.64
C ILE A 5 25.75 15.76 6.19
N CYS A 6 25.46 17.03 5.89
CA CYS A 6 25.40 17.53 4.51
C CYS A 6 26.68 18.33 4.28
N LYS A 7 27.64 17.69 3.61
CA LYS A 7 28.98 18.19 3.34
C LYS A 7 28.89 19.40 2.41
N THR A 8 28.98 20.59 2.99
CA THR A 8 29.08 21.87 2.28
C THR A 8 30.40 21.91 1.51
N MET A 9 30.38 21.56 0.23
CA MET A 9 31.47 21.93 -0.68
C MET A 9 31.13 23.26 -1.34
N PHE A 10 31.67 24.30 -0.74
CA PHE A 10 31.78 25.65 -1.27
C PHE A 10 32.89 25.63 -2.32
N PHE A 11 32.55 25.70 -3.60
CA PHE A 11 33.50 26.08 -4.64
C PHE A 11 32.89 27.20 -5.46
N ALA A 12 33.48 28.38 -5.28
CA ALA A 12 33.19 29.61 -5.97
C ALA A 12 33.66 29.55 -7.44
N PHE A 13 33.19 30.53 -8.23
CA PHE A 13 33.44 30.76 -9.67
C PHE A 13 32.60 29.81 -10.57
N ILE A 14 31.74 30.25 -11.50
CA ILE A 14 31.89 31.28 -12.55
C ILE A 14 30.49 31.76 -12.97
N LEU A 15 30.37 33.05 -13.32
CA LEU A 15 29.23 33.65 -14.03
C LEU A 15 28.84 32.84 -15.27
N SER A 16 27.58 32.41 -15.41
CA SER A 16 26.76 32.49 -16.64
C SER A 16 25.47 31.69 -16.48
N PHE A 17 24.35 32.37 -16.72
CA PHE A 17 23.06 31.85 -17.17
C PHE A 17 22.95 30.32 -17.41
N THR A 18 22.37 29.60 -16.45
CA THR A 18 21.41 28.53 -16.72
C THR A 18 20.41 28.43 -15.58
N LEU A 19 19.16 28.80 -15.89
CA LEU A 19 17.97 28.32 -15.20
C LEU A 19 18.00 26.80 -15.05
N LEU A 20 17.40 26.32 -13.95
CA LEU A 20 16.80 24.99 -13.78
C LEU A 20 17.84 23.83 -13.76
N PHE A 21 17.91 22.97 -12.74
CA PHE A 21 16.85 22.43 -11.91
C PHE A 21 17.36 22.19 -10.49
N ALA A 22 16.56 22.63 -9.52
CA ALA A 22 16.56 22.03 -8.20
C ALA A 22 16.13 20.56 -8.35
N GLN A 23 17.08 19.65 -8.46
CA GLN A 23 16.81 18.24 -8.16
C GLN A 23 16.95 18.06 -6.66
N CYS A 24 15.98 18.62 -5.93
CA CYS A 24 15.51 17.88 -4.76
C CYS A 24 14.87 16.63 -5.35
N ASP A 25 15.63 15.53 -5.41
CA ASP A 25 15.04 14.20 -5.38
C ASP A 25 14.21 14.15 -4.10
N LYS A 26 12.95 14.57 -4.24
CA LYS A 26 11.90 13.98 -3.45
C LYS A 26 11.96 12.51 -3.83
N ASP A 27 12.69 11.73 -3.05
CA ASP A 27 12.15 10.47 -2.58
C ASP A 27 10.81 10.84 -1.91
N GLU A 28 9.80 11.03 -2.75
CA GLU A 28 8.44 10.79 -2.38
C GLU A 28 8.48 9.39 -1.80
N PRO A 29 8.12 9.17 -0.53
CA PRO A 29 7.81 7.83 -0.13
C PRO A 29 6.67 7.45 -1.06
N THR A 30 6.95 6.66 -2.10
CA THR A 30 5.94 5.91 -2.81
C THR A 30 5.44 4.90 -1.80
N GLN A 31 4.69 5.40 -0.81
CA GLN A 31 3.78 4.61 -0.03
C GLN A 31 2.93 3.96 -1.11
N PRO A 32 3.02 2.64 -1.31
CA PRO A 32 2.25 2.04 -2.36
C PRO A 32 0.81 2.35 -2.01
N THR A 33 0.15 3.14 -2.85
CA THR A 33 -1.30 3.19 -2.87
C THR A 33 -1.71 1.78 -3.29
N GLN A 34 -1.65 0.84 -2.34
CA GLN A 34 -2.10 -0.53 -2.50
C GLN A 34 -3.63 -0.45 -2.49
N ASP A 35 -4.18 0.09 -3.59
CA ASP A 35 -5.55 -0.15 -4.04
C ASP A 35 -5.70 -1.60 -4.53
N LYS A 36 -4.63 -2.39 -4.50
CA LYS A 36 -4.68 -3.83 -4.67
C LYS A 36 -4.87 -4.51 -3.31
N PRO A 37 -5.87 -5.38 -3.15
CA PRO A 37 -6.03 -6.17 -1.94
C PRO A 37 -4.90 -7.21 -1.84
N GLU A 38 -4.43 -7.48 -0.63
CA GLU A 38 -3.39 -8.46 -0.33
C GLU A 38 -3.92 -9.49 0.67
N ILE A 39 -3.73 -10.78 0.41
CA ILE A 39 -4.12 -11.85 1.34
C ILE A 39 -3.02 -11.95 2.41
N VAL A 40 -3.36 -11.60 3.65
CA VAL A 40 -2.40 -11.60 4.78
C VAL A 40 -2.65 -12.73 5.78
N GLY A 41 -3.73 -13.50 5.59
CA GLY A 41 -4.03 -14.71 6.35
C GLY A 41 -5.19 -15.50 5.73
N CYS A 42 -5.42 -16.71 6.25
CA CYS A 42 -6.46 -17.62 5.75
C CYS A 42 -7.86 -16.97 5.66
N ASN A 43 -8.16 -16.02 6.55
CA ASN A 43 -9.41 -15.27 6.57
C ASN A 43 -9.19 -13.76 6.70
N SER A 44 -8.04 -13.27 6.22
CA SER A 44 -7.64 -11.86 6.38
C SER A 44 -7.08 -11.26 5.09
N VAL A 45 -7.56 -10.06 4.76
CA VAL A 45 -7.16 -9.27 3.58
C VAL A 45 -6.72 -7.89 4.03
N LYS A 46 -5.58 -7.40 3.55
CA LYS A 46 -5.12 -6.03 3.74
C LYS A 46 -5.48 -5.19 2.51
N TYR A 47 -6.11 -4.04 2.74
CA TYR A 47 -6.50 -3.10 1.69
C TYR A 47 -6.49 -1.68 2.25
N LYS A 48 -5.90 -0.73 1.50
CA LYS A 48 -5.73 0.67 1.94
C LYS A 48 -5.13 0.82 3.36
N GLY A 49 -4.18 -0.05 3.69
CA GLY A 49 -3.51 -0.07 4.99
C GLY A 49 -4.32 -0.68 6.14
N VAL A 50 -5.57 -1.07 5.93
CA VAL A 50 -6.43 -1.72 6.93
C VAL A 50 -6.45 -3.23 6.70
N THR A 51 -6.36 -4.01 7.78
CA THR A 51 -6.51 -5.47 7.73
C THR A 51 -7.94 -5.86 8.07
N PHE A 52 -8.66 -6.32 7.05
CA PHE A 52 -9.97 -6.94 7.16
C PHE A 52 -9.80 -8.38 7.60
N SER A 53 -10.24 -8.72 8.80
CA SER A 53 -10.14 -10.09 9.34
C SER A 53 -11.51 -10.73 9.45
N ASN A 54 -11.52 -12.07 9.50
CA ASN A 54 -12.73 -12.87 9.61
C ASN A 54 -13.67 -12.71 8.40
N ILE A 55 -13.08 -12.71 7.19
CA ILE A 55 -13.79 -12.54 5.91
C ILE A 55 -14.84 -13.64 5.67
N GLY A 56 -14.69 -14.83 6.26
CA GLY A 56 -15.75 -15.85 6.31
C GLY A 56 -15.54 -17.04 5.38
N CYS A 57 -14.33 -17.28 4.85
CA CYS A 57 -14.01 -18.55 4.21
C CYS A 57 -14.13 -19.69 5.22
N ALA A 58 -14.91 -20.70 4.84
CA ALA A 58 -15.12 -21.94 5.56
C ALA A 58 -15.13 -23.13 4.58
N PRO A 59 -14.90 -24.36 5.05
CA PRO A 59 -14.99 -25.55 4.20
C PRO A 59 -16.35 -25.63 3.49
N GLY A 60 -16.33 -25.88 2.18
CA GLY A 60 -17.55 -25.95 1.35
C GLY A 60 -18.01 -24.62 0.75
N ILE A 61 -17.43 -23.48 1.15
CA ILE A 61 -17.65 -22.19 0.49
C ILE A 61 -16.63 -22.04 -0.63
N ALA A 62 -17.09 -21.82 -1.87
CA ALA A 62 -16.22 -21.63 -3.04
C ALA A 62 -15.88 -20.16 -3.28
N SER A 63 -16.87 -19.28 -3.24
CA SER A 63 -16.68 -17.83 -3.42
C SER A 63 -17.89 -17.05 -2.93
N PHE A 64 -17.69 -15.79 -2.53
CA PHE A 64 -18.76 -14.88 -2.15
C PHE A 64 -18.32 -13.42 -2.28
N ASP A 65 -19.30 -12.53 -2.22
CA ASP A 65 -19.07 -11.10 -2.14
C ASP A 65 -19.29 -10.61 -0.72
N VAL A 66 -18.41 -9.72 -0.25
CA VAL A 66 -18.53 -9.11 1.06
C VAL A 66 -18.25 -7.62 0.99
N SER A 67 -19.11 -6.83 1.61
CA SER A 67 -18.88 -5.42 1.87
C SER A 67 -18.65 -5.24 3.37
N ILE A 68 -17.48 -4.75 3.74
CA ILE A 68 -17.05 -4.64 5.14
C ILE A 68 -16.43 -3.27 5.39
N THR A 69 -16.71 -2.71 6.56
CA THR A 69 -16.09 -1.47 7.04
C THR A 69 -15.28 -1.75 8.28
N GLN A 70 -13.99 -1.46 8.25
CA GLN A 70 -13.10 -1.65 9.38
C GLN A 70 -12.12 -0.49 9.48
N GLY A 71 -11.86 0.01 10.69
CA GLY A 71 -10.95 1.15 10.90
C GLY A 71 -11.32 2.42 10.11
N GLY A 72 -12.60 2.62 9.78
CA GLY A 72 -13.06 3.75 8.97
C GLY A 72 -12.90 3.58 7.45
N VAL A 73 -12.40 2.43 6.99
CA VAL A 73 -12.29 2.09 5.55
C VAL A 73 -13.39 1.10 5.20
N SER A 74 -14.22 1.47 4.22
CA SER A 74 -15.19 0.56 3.60
C SER A 74 -14.61 -0.05 2.33
N ALA A 75 -14.79 -1.35 2.16
CA ALA A 75 -14.37 -2.07 0.98
C ALA A 75 -15.37 -3.16 0.59
N SER A 76 -15.49 -3.39 -0.72
CA SER A 76 -16.27 -4.47 -1.29
C SER A 76 -15.32 -5.44 -2.00
N PHE A 77 -15.36 -6.70 -1.61
CA PHE A 77 -14.47 -7.74 -2.13
C PHE A 77 -15.29 -8.87 -2.75
N HIS A 78 -14.82 -9.37 -3.88
CA HIS A 78 -15.11 -10.73 -4.34
C HIS A 78 -14.02 -11.65 -3.79
N VAL A 79 -14.41 -12.63 -3.00
CA VAL A 79 -13.50 -13.55 -2.29
C VAL A 79 -13.71 -14.94 -2.84
N THR A 80 -12.63 -15.59 -3.26
CA THR A 80 -12.63 -17.02 -3.57
C THR A 80 -11.94 -17.77 -2.45
N CYS A 81 -12.51 -18.90 -2.05
CA CYS A 81 -11.98 -19.76 -1.00
C CYS A 81 -11.58 -21.12 -1.56
N SER A 82 -10.58 -21.74 -0.95
CA SER A 82 -10.17 -23.12 -1.19
C SER A 82 -9.75 -23.75 0.12
N GLY A 83 -10.27 -24.94 0.42
CA GLY A 83 -9.97 -25.65 1.68
C GLY A 83 -10.34 -24.88 2.95
N GLY A 84 -11.27 -23.92 2.86
CA GLY A 84 -11.65 -23.04 3.98
C GLY A 84 -10.76 -21.82 4.19
N CYS A 85 -9.82 -21.54 3.29
CA CYS A 85 -9.01 -20.31 3.30
C CYS A 85 -9.22 -19.49 2.03
N ILE A 86 -8.96 -18.19 2.11
CA ILE A 86 -8.95 -17.29 0.95
C ILE A 86 -7.86 -17.73 -0.02
N SER A 87 -8.24 -17.98 -1.27
CA SER A 87 -7.33 -18.32 -2.37
C SER A 87 -7.10 -17.14 -3.32
N SER A 88 -8.10 -16.28 -3.51
CA SER A 88 -7.99 -15.06 -4.29
C SER A 88 -8.98 -14.00 -3.79
N VAL A 89 -8.66 -12.73 -4.05
CA VAL A 89 -9.51 -11.60 -3.70
C VAL A 89 -9.41 -10.49 -4.75
N THR A 90 -10.55 -9.90 -5.11
CA THR A 90 -10.65 -8.78 -6.05
C THR A 90 -11.54 -7.70 -5.46
N VAL A 91 -11.16 -6.43 -5.60
CA VAL A 91 -12.01 -5.29 -5.18
C VAL A 91 -13.11 -5.09 -6.23
N LYS A 92 -14.33 -4.83 -5.77
CA LYS A 92 -15.48 -4.45 -6.61
C LYS A 92 -15.70 -2.94 -6.63
#